data_AF-A0A418TBY0-F1
#
_entry.id   AF-A0A418TBY0-F1
#
_cell.length_a   1.000
_cell.length_b   1.000
_cell.length_c   1.000
_cell.angle_alpha   90.00
_cell.angle_beta   90.00
_cell.angle_gamma   90.00
#
_symmetry.space_group_name_H-M   'P 1'
#
loop_
_entity.id
_entity.type
_entity.pdbx_description
1 polymer ?
#
loop_
_entity_poly.entity_id
_entity_poly.type
_entity_poly.pdbx_seq_one_letter_code
_entity_poly.pdbx_strand_id
1 'polypeptide(L)'
;MLTWIDLLGMKGYYQSEPIMLAVDGDGAINHMHWNASAPPDTSVVVFTSISYDGGYEWTEWLQAVNGSSIPGILPHSPIGGLMLRYRILLSTDHPTVTPVFGDITFTFEPVIVVDNKGDTECKPEVWITKTGAGDFALTNTSHMNKEFKFRQLNNKETVYVNNELEYIESDLPMVYRYSNFNDQYLTLSQGKNVFRVKGNAKIQFRYQFKLI
;
A
#
# COMPACT_ATOMS: atom_id res chain seq x y z
N MET A 1 -43.41 -11.59 13.93
CA MET A 1 -43.91 -12.47 12.86
C MET A 1 -43.17 -12.07 11.59
N LEU A 2 -42.48 -12.99 10.93
CA LEU A 2 -41.89 -12.75 9.60
C LEU A 2 -43.04 -12.54 8.62
N THR A 3 -43.05 -11.41 7.94
CA THR A 3 -44.02 -11.10 6.88
C THR A 3 -43.58 -11.72 5.56
N TRP A 4 -44.50 -11.91 4.62
CA TRP A 4 -44.16 -12.38 3.27
C TRP A 4 -43.17 -11.45 2.56
N ILE A 5 -43.10 -10.17 2.96
CA ILE A 5 -42.13 -9.19 2.48
C ILE A 5 -40.72 -9.47 3.04
N ASP A 6 -40.61 -9.90 4.29
CA ASP A 6 -39.34 -10.34 4.90
C ASP A 6 -38.80 -11.63 4.25
N LEU A 7 -39.69 -12.46 3.70
CA LEU A 7 -39.35 -13.68 2.94
C LEU A 7 -38.97 -13.39 1.49
N LEU A 8 -39.47 -12.29 0.91
CA LEU A 8 -39.20 -11.85 -0.46
C LEU A 8 -37.98 -10.94 -0.58
N GLY A 9 -37.43 -10.45 0.55
CA GLY A 9 -36.36 -9.45 0.65
C GLY A 9 -35.48 -9.47 -0.60
N MET A 10 -35.71 -8.49 -1.47
CA MET A 10 -35.15 -8.49 -2.81
C MET A 10 -33.65 -8.25 -2.68
N LYS A 11 -32.90 -9.34 -2.77
CA LYS A 11 -31.46 -9.35 -2.59
C LYS A 11 -30.80 -9.39 -3.96
N GLY A 12 -30.09 -8.33 -4.31
CA GLY A 12 -29.12 -8.37 -5.38
C GLY A 12 -27.83 -9.01 -4.87
N TYR A 13 -27.26 -9.91 -5.67
CA TYR A 13 -25.99 -10.55 -5.39
C TYR A 13 -25.08 -10.42 -6.60
N TYR A 14 -23.85 -9.97 -6.36
CA TYR A 14 -22.79 -10.06 -7.34
C TYR A 14 -21.53 -10.56 -6.65
N GLN A 15 -20.78 -11.42 -7.33
CA GLN A 15 -19.44 -11.83 -6.93
C GLN A 15 -18.52 -11.67 -8.14
N SER A 16 -17.37 -11.05 -7.93
CA SER A 16 -16.37 -10.93 -8.98
C SER A 16 -15.67 -12.26 -9.23
N GLU A 17 -15.15 -12.41 -10.44
CA GLU A 17 -14.07 -13.36 -10.68
C GLU A 17 -12.83 -12.99 -9.82
N PRO A 18 -11.95 -13.96 -9.51
CA PRO A 18 -10.66 -13.68 -8.88
C PRO A 18 -9.81 -12.72 -9.73
N ILE A 19 -9.33 -11.66 -9.11
CA ILE A 19 -8.45 -10.66 -9.71
C ILE A 19 -7.06 -10.88 -9.17
N MET A 20 -6.10 -11.19 -10.04
CA MET A 20 -4.69 -11.29 -9.66
C MET A 20 -4.07 -9.89 -9.54
N LEU A 21 -3.41 -9.63 -8.41
CA LEU A 21 -2.58 -8.46 -8.19
C LEU A 21 -1.14 -8.77 -8.59
N ALA A 22 -0.67 -8.13 -9.67
CA ALA A 22 0.69 -8.23 -10.17
C ALA A 22 1.44 -6.91 -9.91
N VAL A 23 1.54 -6.54 -8.63
CA VAL A 23 2.28 -5.34 -8.21
C VAL A 23 3.64 -5.78 -7.66
N ASP A 24 4.71 -5.24 -8.24
CA ASP A 24 6.08 -5.49 -7.78
C ASP A 24 6.37 -4.67 -6.51
N GLY A 25 6.64 -5.35 -5.39
CA GLY A 25 6.96 -4.74 -4.10
C GLY A 25 6.83 -5.72 -2.94
N ASP A 26 7.42 -5.37 -1.78
CA ASP A 26 7.32 -6.20 -0.57
C ASP A 26 5.90 -6.15 0.05
N GLY A 27 5.17 -5.07 -0.22
CA GLY A 27 3.78 -4.87 0.13
C GLY A 27 3.17 -3.66 -0.59
N ALA A 28 1.93 -3.29 -0.24
CA ALA A 28 1.33 -2.04 -0.74
C ALA A 28 0.40 -1.38 0.27
N ILE A 29 0.44 -0.05 0.28
CA ILE A 29 -0.65 0.76 0.84
C ILE A 29 -1.79 0.70 -0.17
N ASN A 30 -2.97 0.33 0.30
CA ASN A 30 -4.13 0.11 -0.55
C ASN A 30 -5.31 0.97 -0.12
N HIS A 31 -6.09 1.38 -1.12
CA HIS A 31 -7.30 2.17 -0.96
C HIS A 31 -8.38 1.63 -1.91
N MET A 32 -9.60 1.50 -1.41
CA MET A 32 -10.74 1.02 -2.18
C MET A 32 -11.85 2.06 -2.11
N HIS A 33 -12.46 2.32 -3.26
CA HIS A 33 -13.60 3.22 -3.39
C HIS A 33 -14.63 2.61 -4.33
N TRP A 34 -15.91 2.83 -4.05
CA TRP A 34 -16.97 2.48 -4.99
C TRP A 34 -18.06 3.55 -5.04
N ASN A 35 -18.73 3.60 -6.18
CA ASN A 35 -19.89 4.45 -6.39
C ASN A 35 -21.17 3.62 -6.27
N ALA A 36 -22.05 4.01 -5.35
CA ALA A 36 -23.34 3.36 -5.16
C ALA A 36 -24.41 4.37 -4.72
N SER A 37 -25.65 4.13 -5.12
CA SER A 37 -26.84 4.86 -4.67
C SER A 37 -27.67 3.93 -3.81
N ALA A 38 -27.80 4.26 -2.53
CA ALA A 38 -28.66 3.58 -1.58
C ALA A 38 -29.71 4.59 -1.07
N PRO A 39 -30.87 4.71 -1.73
CA PRO A 39 -32.00 5.48 -1.19
C PRO A 39 -32.45 4.95 0.19
N PRO A 40 -33.32 5.68 0.92
CA PRO A 40 -33.86 5.21 2.20
C PRO A 40 -34.44 3.80 2.09
N ASP A 41 -34.29 3.02 3.17
CA ASP A 41 -34.76 1.62 3.29
C ASP A 41 -34.10 0.63 2.30
N THR A 42 -32.95 1.03 1.74
CA THR A 42 -32.08 0.15 0.95
C THR A 42 -30.68 0.07 1.55
N SER A 43 -29.96 -1.01 1.24
CA SER A 43 -28.57 -1.15 1.67
C SER A 43 -27.66 -1.70 0.56
N VAL A 44 -26.40 -1.27 0.60
CA VAL A 44 -25.32 -1.75 -0.25
C VAL A 44 -24.17 -2.15 0.66
N VAL A 45 -23.82 -3.43 0.66
CA VAL A 45 -22.73 -3.97 1.47
C VAL A 45 -21.72 -4.67 0.58
N VAL A 46 -20.45 -4.28 0.70
CA VAL A 46 -19.34 -4.89 -0.04
C VAL A 46 -18.52 -5.75 0.91
N PHE A 47 -18.15 -6.93 0.46
CA PHE A 47 -17.21 -7.80 1.16
C PHE A 47 -16.04 -8.12 0.26
N THR A 48 -14.86 -8.32 0.86
CA THR A 48 -13.64 -8.73 0.18
C THR A 48 -13.13 -10.04 0.77
N SER A 49 -12.49 -10.84 -0.06
CA SER A 49 -11.83 -12.09 0.33
C SER A 49 -10.54 -12.22 -0.49
N ILE A 50 -9.50 -12.74 0.15
CA ILE A 50 -8.14 -12.71 -0.34
C ILE A 50 -7.60 -14.14 -0.39
N SER A 51 -6.74 -14.43 -1.35
CA SER A 51 -5.97 -15.65 -1.42
C SER A 51 -4.49 -15.32 -1.63
N TYR A 52 -3.64 -15.92 -0.81
CA TYR A 52 -2.18 -15.75 -0.83
C TYR A 52 -1.46 -16.86 -1.63
N ASP A 53 -2.18 -17.89 -2.04
CA ASP A 53 -1.65 -19.10 -2.67
C ASP A 53 -2.05 -19.26 -4.14
N GLY A 54 -2.58 -18.20 -4.77
CA GLY A 54 -3.00 -18.24 -6.16
C GLY A 54 -4.38 -18.87 -6.37
N GLY A 55 -5.25 -18.80 -5.35
CA GLY A 55 -6.67 -19.10 -5.42
C GLY A 55 -7.10 -20.45 -4.83
N TYR A 56 -6.20 -21.19 -4.16
CA TYR A 56 -6.55 -22.48 -3.55
C TYR A 56 -7.28 -22.28 -2.22
N GLU A 57 -6.70 -21.48 -1.32
CA GLU A 57 -7.31 -21.11 -0.04
C GLU A 57 -7.69 -19.64 -0.03
N TRP A 58 -8.86 -19.35 0.54
CA TRP A 58 -9.43 -18.02 0.64
C TRP A 58 -9.70 -17.66 2.08
N THR A 59 -9.39 -16.42 2.45
CA THR A 59 -9.81 -15.87 3.74
C THR A 59 -11.32 -15.79 3.84
N GLU A 60 -11.83 -15.70 5.07
CA GLU A 60 -13.22 -15.36 5.31
C GLU A 60 -13.60 -14.04 4.63
N TRP A 61 -14.89 -13.90 4.32
CA TRP A 61 -15.44 -12.69 3.74
C TRP A 61 -15.52 -11.60 4.79
N LEU A 62 -14.69 -10.57 4.63
CA LEU A 62 -14.67 -9.42 5.52
C LEU A 62 -15.45 -8.27 4.90
N GLN A 63 -16.30 -7.61 5.70
CA GLN A 63 -17.03 -6.44 5.24
C GLN A 63 -16.08 -5.26 5.06
N ALA A 64 -16.17 -4.61 3.90
CA ALA A 64 -15.31 -3.53 3.50
C ALA A 64 -16.02 -2.18 3.67
N VAL A 65 -15.25 -1.11 3.86
CA VAL A 65 -15.76 0.26 4.09
C VAL A 65 -15.34 1.17 2.94
N ASN A 66 -16.27 1.99 2.45
CA ASN A 66 -16.02 2.84 1.29
C ASN A 66 -14.96 3.91 1.63
N GLY A 67 -13.94 4.05 0.79
CA GLY A 67 -12.82 4.98 1.00
C GLY A 67 -11.79 4.50 2.02
N SER A 68 -11.83 3.22 2.42
CA SER A 68 -10.88 2.62 3.35
C SER A 68 -9.97 1.61 2.66
N SER A 69 -8.94 1.15 3.37
CA SER A 69 -8.13 0.01 2.93
C SER A 69 -8.96 -1.28 2.89
N ILE A 70 -8.54 -2.20 2.05
CA ILE A 70 -9.07 -3.55 1.91
C ILE A 70 -8.85 -4.29 3.24
N PRO A 71 -9.93 -4.77 3.88
CA PRO A 71 -9.82 -5.57 5.09
C PRO A 71 -8.92 -6.78 4.90
N GLY A 72 -8.00 -7.01 5.85
CA GLY A 72 -7.08 -8.16 5.82
C GLY A 72 -5.79 -7.95 5.02
N ILE A 73 -5.62 -6.81 4.33
CA ILE A 73 -4.35 -6.42 3.69
C ILE A 73 -3.69 -5.30 4.49
N LEU A 74 -2.56 -5.62 5.12
CA LEU A 74 -1.71 -4.62 5.79
C LEU A 74 -0.68 -4.06 4.80
N PRO A 75 -0.12 -2.86 5.04
CA PRO A 75 0.91 -2.28 4.16
C PRO A 75 2.13 -3.17 3.93
N HIS A 76 2.43 -4.05 4.88
CA HIS A 76 3.55 -4.99 4.83
C HIS A 76 3.13 -6.43 4.46
N SER A 77 1.85 -6.64 4.11
CA SER A 77 1.40 -7.94 3.61
C SER A 77 1.99 -8.18 2.22
N PRO A 78 2.41 -9.42 1.90
CA PRO A 78 2.87 -9.74 0.55
C PRO A 78 1.72 -9.56 -0.44
N ILE A 79 1.94 -8.77 -1.49
CA ILE A 79 0.93 -8.48 -2.52
C ILE A 79 1.22 -9.17 -3.86
N GLY A 80 2.46 -9.59 -4.09
CA GLY A 80 2.87 -10.21 -5.35
C GLY A 80 2.17 -11.54 -5.55
N GLY A 81 1.33 -11.65 -6.58
CA GLY A 81 0.58 -12.87 -6.88
C GLY A 81 -0.66 -13.10 -5.99
N LEU A 82 -1.02 -12.12 -5.17
CA LEU A 82 -2.24 -12.16 -4.36
C LEU A 82 -3.47 -12.15 -5.27
N MET A 83 -4.46 -12.99 -4.95
CA MET A 83 -5.77 -12.93 -5.60
C MET A 83 -6.79 -12.25 -4.70
N LEU A 84 -7.49 -11.27 -5.27
CA LEU A 84 -8.57 -10.54 -4.62
C LEU A 84 -9.89 -10.90 -5.30
N ARG A 85 -10.93 -11.13 -4.50
CA ARG A 85 -12.31 -11.14 -4.99
C ARG A 85 -13.18 -10.29 -4.09
N TYR A 86 -14.25 -9.76 -4.65
CA TYR A 86 -15.24 -9.00 -3.90
C TYR A 86 -16.64 -9.50 -4.21
N ARG A 87 -17.56 -9.30 -3.26
CA ARG A 87 -18.98 -9.53 -3.46
C ARG A 87 -19.79 -8.35 -2.98
N ILE A 88 -20.93 -8.13 -3.60
CA ILE A 88 -21.84 -7.04 -3.33
C ILE A 88 -23.19 -7.63 -2.97
N LEU A 89 -23.72 -7.19 -1.84
CA LEU A 89 -25.08 -7.47 -1.40
C LEU A 89 -25.89 -6.18 -1.49
N LEU A 90 -26.97 -6.24 -2.24
CA LEU A 90 -27.96 -5.18 -2.38
C LEU A 90 -29.22 -5.65 -1.68
N SER A 91 -29.84 -4.84 -0.82
CA SER A 91 -31.11 -5.17 -0.20
C SER A 91 -32.09 -4.00 -0.25
N THR A 92 -33.37 -4.32 -0.36
CA THR A 92 -34.46 -3.36 -0.21
C THR A 92 -35.65 -4.04 0.47
N ASP A 93 -36.30 -3.30 1.35
CA ASP A 93 -37.57 -3.69 1.98
C ASP A 93 -38.77 -3.02 1.28
N HIS A 94 -38.49 -2.18 0.27
CA HIS A 94 -39.48 -1.46 -0.51
C HIS A 94 -39.59 -1.98 -1.96
N PRO A 95 -40.81 -2.22 -2.49
CA PRO A 95 -41.01 -2.85 -3.80
C PRO A 95 -40.65 -1.97 -5.00
N THR A 96 -40.53 -0.65 -4.81
CA THR A 96 -40.32 0.34 -5.87
C THR A 96 -39.00 1.08 -5.75
N VAL A 97 -38.25 0.86 -4.68
CA VAL A 97 -36.98 1.52 -4.40
C VAL A 97 -35.90 0.45 -4.46
N THR A 98 -34.91 0.66 -5.32
CA THR A 98 -33.82 -0.31 -5.51
C THR A 98 -32.48 0.39 -5.37
N PRO A 99 -31.54 -0.19 -4.61
CA PRO A 99 -30.18 0.32 -4.58
C PRO A 99 -29.49 0.00 -5.91
N VAL A 100 -28.58 0.88 -6.32
CA VAL A 100 -27.80 0.72 -7.55
C VAL A 100 -26.33 0.75 -7.20
N PHE A 101 -25.57 -0.19 -7.76
CA PHE A 101 -24.12 -0.23 -7.69
C PHE A 101 -23.53 0.15 -9.05
N GLY A 102 -22.59 1.10 -9.06
CA GLY A 102 -21.87 1.50 -10.26
C GLY A 102 -20.58 0.72 -10.39
N ASP A 103 -19.47 1.37 -10.10
CA ASP A 103 -18.12 0.84 -10.21
C ASP A 103 -17.42 0.72 -8.85
N ILE A 104 -16.38 -0.11 -8.82
CA ILE A 104 -15.45 -0.24 -7.70
C ILE A 104 -14.02 -0.10 -8.24
N THR A 105 -13.24 0.73 -7.56
CA THR A 105 -11.85 1.03 -7.90
C THR A 105 -10.94 0.64 -6.73
N PHE A 106 -9.89 -0.10 -7.04
CA PHE A 106 -8.83 -0.47 -6.10
C PHE A 106 -7.53 0.21 -6.53
N THR A 107 -6.89 0.91 -5.60
CA THR A 107 -5.62 1.60 -5.81
C THR A 107 -4.56 1.00 -4.90
N PHE A 108 -3.39 0.71 -5.47
CA PHE A 108 -2.25 0.14 -4.75
C PHE A 108 -1.02 1.02 -4.96
N GLU A 109 -0.38 1.39 -3.85
CA GLU A 109 0.91 2.07 -3.82
C GLU A 109 1.96 1.09 -3.28
N PRO A 110 2.90 0.59 -4.10
CA PRO A 110 3.92 -0.34 -3.64
C PRO A 110 4.82 0.30 -2.58
N VAL A 111 5.23 -0.50 -1.61
CA VAL A 111 6.13 -0.10 -0.52
C VAL A 111 7.31 -1.06 -0.40
N ILE A 112 8.40 -0.56 0.17
CA ILE A 112 9.55 -1.36 0.57
C ILE A 112 9.42 -1.67 2.06
N VAL A 113 9.63 -2.92 2.46
CA VAL A 113 9.51 -3.33 3.86
C VAL A 113 10.85 -3.85 4.36
N VAL A 114 11.40 -3.19 5.38
CA VAL A 114 12.63 -3.62 6.05
C VAL A 114 12.31 -3.98 7.50
N ASP A 115 12.47 -5.26 7.85
CA ASP A 115 12.28 -5.75 9.22
C ASP A 115 13.60 -5.72 9.99
N ASN A 116 13.78 -4.72 10.86
CA ASN A 116 14.93 -4.64 11.74
C ASN A 116 14.77 -5.62 12.91
N LYS A 117 15.47 -6.76 12.81
CA LYS A 117 15.48 -7.82 13.82
C LYS A 117 16.45 -7.57 14.98
N GLY A 118 17.12 -6.43 15.00
CA GLY A 118 17.93 -5.99 16.13
C GLY A 118 17.07 -5.55 17.31
N ASP A 119 17.73 -5.19 18.40
CA ASP A 119 17.11 -4.58 19.59
C ASP A 119 17.26 -3.05 19.63
N THR A 120 17.99 -2.49 18.67
CA THR A 120 18.29 -1.07 18.56
C THR A 120 18.12 -0.56 17.13
N GLU A 121 17.98 0.76 17.00
CA GLU A 121 17.90 1.40 15.68
C GLU A 121 19.23 1.21 14.92
N CYS A 122 19.14 0.96 13.61
CA CYS A 122 20.31 0.92 12.73
C CYS A 122 20.17 1.94 11.60
N LYS A 123 21.29 2.52 11.18
CA LYS A 123 21.34 3.47 10.06
C LYS A 123 21.98 2.76 8.86
N PRO A 124 21.23 2.53 7.77
CA PRO A 124 21.74 1.80 6.62
C PRO A 124 22.68 2.67 5.78
N GLU A 125 23.39 2.04 4.85
CA GLU A 125 23.88 2.69 3.64
C GLU A 125 22.87 2.50 2.52
N VAL A 126 22.72 3.51 1.67
CA VAL A 126 21.73 3.52 0.59
C VAL A 126 22.36 3.96 -0.71
N TRP A 127 22.07 3.26 -1.80
CA TRP A 127 22.35 3.70 -3.16
C TRP A 127 21.03 3.94 -3.89
N ILE A 128 20.90 5.10 -4.51
CA ILE A 128 19.72 5.53 -5.25
C ILE A 128 20.15 5.83 -6.69
N THR A 129 19.85 4.93 -7.63
CA THR A 129 20.10 5.17 -9.06
C THR A 129 18.82 5.60 -9.74
N LYS A 130 18.76 6.86 -10.17
CA LYS A 130 17.53 7.48 -10.66
C LYS A 130 17.15 7.01 -12.07
N THR A 131 15.86 6.74 -12.30
CA THR A 131 15.28 6.55 -13.63
C THR A 131 14.45 7.79 -14.00
N GLY A 132 14.92 8.59 -14.97
CA GLY A 132 14.37 9.91 -15.30
C GLY A 132 14.74 10.98 -14.27
N ALA A 133 14.92 12.24 -14.66
CA ALA A 133 15.26 13.31 -13.71
C ALA A 133 14.08 13.63 -12.77
N GLY A 134 14.37 14.10 -11.55
CA GLY A 134 13.36 14.59 -10.61
C GLY A 134 13.64 14.24 -9.16
N ASP A 135 12.65 14.48 -8.31
CA ASP A 135 12.72 14.22 -6.87
C ASP A 135 12.68 12.72 -6.56
N PHE A 136 13.26 12.36 -5.41
CA PHE A 136 13.18 11.04 -4.81
C PHE A 136 12.91 11.16 -3.32
N ALA A 137 11.98 10.36 -2.78
CA ALA A 137 11.72 10.30 -1.35
C ALA A 137 11.35 8.90 -0.87
N LEU A 138 11.81 8.58 0.34
CA LEU A 138 11.35 7.45 1.14
C LEU A 138 10.65 7.99 2.38
N THR A 139 9.37 7.69 2.56
CA THR A 139 8.61 8.08 3.75
C THR A 139 8.32 6.85 4.60
N ASN A 140 8.80 6.82 5.84
CA ASN A 140 8.55 5.72 6.76
C ASN A 140 7.15 5.84 7.39
N THR A 141 6.16 5.17 6.80
CA THR A 141 4.77 5.27 7.24
C THR A 141 4.50 4.53 8.55
N SER A 142 5.37 3.63 8.98
CA SER A 142 5.26 2.95 10.27
C SER A 142 5.92 3.70 11.43
N HIS A 143 6.77 4.70 11.14
CA HIS A 143 7.51 5.46 12.16
C HIS A 143 7.38 6.97 11.93
N MET A 144 6.21 7.53 12.31
CA MET A 144 5.91 8.97 12.31
C MET A 144 6.04 9.70 10.96
N ASN A 145 5.96 8.98 9.83
CA ASN A 145 6.12 9.56 8.49
C ASN A 145 7.44 10.33 8.29
N LYS A 146 8.52 9.92 8.97
CA LYS A 146 9.87 10.49 8.72
C LYS A 146 10.23 10.34 7.24
N GLU A 147 10.75 11.41 6.63
CA GLU A 147 11.00 11.46 5.19
C GLU A 147 12.51 11.56 4.93
N PHE A 148 13.06 10.66 4.13
CA PHE A 148 14.41 10.76 3.59
C PHE A 148 14.29 11.19 2.12
N LYS A 149 14.77 12.39 1.76
CA LYS A 149 14.43 13.02 0.47
C LYS A 149 15.58 13.76 -0.19
N PHE A 150 15.67 13.57 -1.50
CA PHE A 150 16.47 14.39 -2.42
C PHE A 150 15.57 15.09 -3.43
N ARG A 151 15.93 16.32 -3.79
CA ARG A 151 15.30 17.10 -4.86
C ARG A 151 16.18 17.10 -6.10
N GLN A 152 15.57 17.19 -7.27
CA GLN A 152 16.29 17.47 -8.53
C GLN A 152 17.48 16.53 -8.79
N LEU A 153 17.31 15.22 -8.57
CA LEU A 153 18.30 14.23 -8.99
C LEU A 153 18.29 14.11 -10.51
N ASN A 154 19.47 13.91 -11.08
CA ASN A 154 19.65 13.81 -12.52
C ASN A 154 19.24 12.40 -12.99
N ASN A 155 18.81 12.27 -14.24
CA ASN A 155 18.56 10.95 -14.82
C ASN A 155 19.84 10.11 -14.82
N LYS A 156 19.74 8.83 -14.39
CA LYS A 156 20.84 7.86 -14.28
C LYS A 156 21.92 8.17 -13.24
N GLU A 157 21.81 9.27 -12.51
CA GLU A 157 22.71 9.53 -11.38
C GLU A 157 22.50 8.49 -10.29
N THR A 158 23.62 8.09 -9.68
CA THR A 158 23.63 7.29 -8.46
C THR A 158 24.09 8.15 -7.29
N VAL A 159 23.20 8.31 -6.30
CA VAL A 159 23.53 8.95 -5.03
C VAL A 159 23.75 7.86 -3.97
N TYR A 160 24.94 7.83 -3.40
CA TYR A 160 25.28 7.03 -2.24
C TYR A 160 25.13 7.86 -0.96
N VAL A 161 24.52 7.27 0.07
CA VAL A 161 24.39 7.88 1.39
C VAL A 161 24.80 6.89 2.46
N ASN A 162 25.78 7.27 3.27
CA ASN A 162 26.10 6.63 4.53
C ASN A 162 25.34 7.36 5.65
N ASN A 163 24.27 6.75 6.16
CA ASN A 163 23.43 7.41 7.16
C ASN A 163 24.07 7.42 8.57
N GLU A 164 25.06 6.56 8.84
CA GLU A 164 25.79 6.56 10.12
C GLU A 164 26.82 7.69 10.16
N LEU A 165 27.57 7.88 9.06
CA LEU A 165 28.62 8.91 8.93
C LEU A 165 28.10 10.24 8.38
N GLU A 166 26.82 10.31 8.02
CA GLU A 166 26.19 11.50 7.43
C GLU A 166 26.91 11.99 6.17
N TYR A 167 27.38 11.03 5.36
CA TYR A 167 28.16 11.25 4.15
C TYR A 167 27.32 10.98 2.90
N ILE A 168 27.33 11.93 1.97
CA ILE A 168 26.59 11.86 0.71
C ILE A 168 27.57 12.02 -0.46
N GLU A 169 27.51 11.10 -1.42
CA GLU A 169 28.30 11.12 -2.64
C GLU A 169 27.42 10.92 -3.87
N SER A 170 27.75 11.61 -4.96
CA SER A 170 27.14 11.43 -6.27
C SER A 170 28.18 10.89 -7.23
N ASP A 171 27.77 10.01 -8.16
CA ASP A 171 28.61 9.57 -9.26
C ASP A 171 28.86 10.66 -10.32
N LEU A 172 28.17 11.81 -10.22
CA LEU A 172 28.39 12.95 -11.10
C LEU A 172 29.58 13.81 -10.63
N PRO A 173 30.46 14.23 -11.57
CA PRO A 173 31.63 15.03 -11.23
C PRO A 173 31.23 16.42 -10.72
N MET A 174 31.87 16.87 -9.65
CA MET A 174 31.70 18.21 -9.07
C MET A 174 30.26 18.54 -8.62
N VAL A 175 29.45 17.53 -8.32
CA VAL A 175 28.09 17.70 -7.81
C VAL A 175 28.04 17.50 -6.30
N TYR A 176 27.56 18.50 -5.57
CA TYR A 176 27.36 18.44 -4.13
C TYR A 176 25.87 18.37 -3.80
N ARG A 177 25.42 17.26 -3.19
CA ARG A 177 23.99 16.97 -3.02
C ARG A 177 23.36 17.40 -1.69
N TYR A 178 24.13 17.89 -0.74
CA TYR A 178 23.56 18.33 0.55
C TYR A 178 22.56 19.48 0.40
N SER A 179 22.75 20.39 -0.56
CA SER A 179 21.77 21.46 -0.84
C SER A 179 20.44 20.95 -1.40
N ASN A 180 20.44 19.73 -1.97
CA ASN A 180 19.25 19.07 -2.48
C ASN A 180 18.65 18.05 -1.50
N PHE A 181 19.35 17.76 -0.39
CA PHE A 181 18.94 16.83 0.65
C PHE A 181 18.09 17.56 1.70
N ASN A 182 17.17 16.85 2.34
CA ASN A 182 16.31 17.43 3.38
C ASN A 182 16.91 17.37 4.80
N ASP A 183 18.19 17.01 4.92
CA ASP A 183 18.92 16.88 6.19
C ASP A 183 18.31 15.85 7.16
N GLN A 184 17.61 14.85 6.63
CA GLN A 184 17.01 13.77 7.41
C GLN A 184 17.58 12.43 6.97
N TYR A 185 18.58 11.93 7.70
CA TYR A 185 19.19 10.63 7.45
C TYR A 185 18.23 9.49 7.77
N LEU A 186 18.34 8.43 6.97
CA LEU A 186 17.50 7.25 7.09
C LEU A 186 17.85 6.46 8.35
N THR A 187 16.82 6.09 9.10
CA THR A 187 16.92 5.24 10.30
C THR A 187 15.96 4.07 10.18
N LEU A 188 16.40 2.88 10.56
CA LEU A 188 15.58 1.68 10.69
C LEU A 188 15.32 1.44 12.17
N SER A 189 14.16 1.89 12.65
CA SER A 189 13.72 1.62 14.03
C SER A 189 13.42 0.13 14.21
N GLN A 190 13.37 -0.36 15.45
CA GLN A 190 13.12 -1.78 15.74
C GLN A 190 11.81 -2.26 15.08
N GLY A 191 11.84 -3.48 14.52
CA GLY A 191 10.71 -4.11 13.84
C GLY A 191 10.52 -3.64 12.40
N LYS A 192 9.27 -3.72 11.90
CA LYS A 192 8.94 -3.43 10.50
C LYS A 192 8.99 -1.93 10.21
N ASN A 193 9.81 -1.56 9.22
CA ASN A 193 9.88 -0.23 8.62
C ASN A 193 9.21 -0.30 7.25
N VAL A 194 8.11 0.43 7.07
CA VAL A 194 7.35 0.45 5.82
C VAL A 194 7.60 1.76 5.11
N PHE A 195 8.28 1.70 3.97
CA PHE A 195 8.67 2.88 3.19
C PHE A 195 7.79 3.05 1.97
N ARG A 196 7.02 4.14 1.95
CA ARG A 196 6.41 4.66 0.72
C ARG A 196 7.50 5.29 -0.14
N VAL A 197 7.62 4.83 -1.38
CA VAL A 197 8.59 5.35 -2.35
C VAL A 197 7.91 6.40 -3.24
N LYS A 198 8.56 7.55 -3.42
CA LYS A 198 8.17 8.54 -4.43
C LYS A 198 9.34 8.80 -5.36
N GLY A 199 9.05 8.76 -6.66
CA GLY A 199 10.04 8.95 -7.72
C GLY A 199 10.67 7.63 -8.18
N ASN A 200 10.86 7.49 -9.48
CA ASN A 200 11.38 6.25 -10.08
C ASN A 200 12.90 6.15 -9.86
N ALA A 201 13.34 5.13 -9.13
CA ALA A 201 14.75 4.84 -8.90
C ALA A 201 14.95 3.34 -8.61
N LYS A 202 16.15 2.85 -8.90
CA LYS A 202 16.64 1.60 -8.31
C LYS A 202 17.25 1.93 -6.96
N ILE A 203 16.92 1.15 -5.95
CA ILE A 203 17.36 1.38 -4.58
C ILE A 203 18.07 0.12 -4.08
N GLN A 204 19.22 0.31 -3.44
CA GLN A 204 19.94 -0.75 -2.76
C GLN A 204 20.22 -0.30 -1.32
N PHE A 205 19.98 -1.21 -0.36
CA PHE A 205 20.29 -1.01 1.04
C PHE A 205 21.42 -1.93 1.46
N ARG A 206 22.33 -1.44 2.30
CA ARG A 206 23.25 -2.25 3.08
C ARG A 206 23.08 -1.87 4.54
N TYR A 207 22.78 -2.84 5.39
CA TYR A 207 22.56 -2.60 6.82
C TYR A 207 23.06 -3.77 7.64
N GLN A 208 23.34 -3.49 8.91
CA GLN A 208 23.70 -4.47 9.92
C GLN A 208 22.81 -4.24 11.14
N PHE A 209 22.14 -5.31 11.59
CA PHE A 209 21.38 -5.27 12.84
C PHE A 209 22.34 -5.19 14.03
N LYS A 210 21.96 -4.40 15.02
CA LYS A 210 22.67 -4.26 16.28
C LYS A 210 21.89 -5.06 17.33
N LEU A 211 22.62 -5.85 18.12
CA LEU A 211 22.15 -6.58 19.29
C LEU A 211 23.08 -6.17 20.44
N ILE A 212 22.53 -5.70 21.55
CA ILE A 212 23.29 -5.19 22.70
C ILE A 212 23.18 -6.15 23.88
#